data_AF-A0A821I209-F1
#
_entry.id   AF-A0A821I209-F1
#
_cell.length_a   1.000
_cell.length_b   1.000
_cell.length_c   1.000
_cell.angle_alpha   90.00
_cell.angle_beta   90.00
_cell.angle_gamma   90.00
#
_symmetry.space_group_name_H-M   'P 1'
#
loop_
_entity.id
_entity.type
_entity.pdbx_description
1 polymer ?
#
loop_
_entity_poly.entity_id
_entity_poly.type
_entity_poly.pdbx_seq_one_letter_code
_entity_poly.pdbx_strand_id
1 'polypeptide(L)'
;LNSICGGRNDLSQYSNQNQSAKTNNKQTRNAQTRAATNEFLFGIDWNSLAIDLLSYDESEMCEQSYITGSSDIMQITTVNRSCRCVLFDQVFNSNSVLKQLLRLVRPILYGKIYYHPSNIHYDNIIKQINQTFESLDELVRLFRQMRLIFQPRYNISETICNIFSNSSFICQQLLIYNSSINYFTILTEFIACTELNRFIAMNSELEMIREGQNKALINNFLAAIKFMNDITNNDSLPKHIQFKIRMTLDRIDNTFRTEDRYFSYAPRVSVPSSTKYHSYAFIYLQNAIERAIINIHTGRTVPYGVQTQQMPYPCWINDKFVNSISRMLPLLMVLSWIFTVSMNV
;
A
#
# COMPACT_ATOMS: atom_id res chain seq x y z
N LEU A 1 -14.06 13.12 10.16
CA LEU A 1 -13.60 14.30 9.39
C LEU A 1 -14.50 14.64 8.18
N ASN A 2 -15.30 13.71 7.64
CA ASN A 2 -16.30 14.00 6.58
C ASN A 2 -17.55 14.77 7.05
N SER A 3 -17.65 15.17 8.31
CA SER A 3 -18.85 15.81 8.88
C SER A 3 -18.74 17.32 9.06
N ILE A 4 -17.56 17.92 8.82
CA ILE A 4 -17.32 19.34 9.15
C ILE A 4 -17.62 20.25 7.96
N CYS A 5 -17.49 19.75 6.74
CA CYS A 5 -17.85 20.49 5.53
C CYS A 5 -19.14 19.90 4.97
N GLY A 6 -20.28 20.48 5.36
CA GLY A 6 -21.59 20.13 4.86
C GLY A 6 -21.63 20.20 3.34
N GLY A 7 -21.48 19.06 2.70
CA GLY A 7 -21.42 18.89 1.25
C GLY A 7 -21.72 17.45 0.90
N ARG A 8 -22.94 17.00 1.25
CA ARG A 8 -23.52 15.78 0.71
C ARG A 8 -23.56 15.99 -0.80
N ASN A 9 -22.72 15.28 -1.55
CA ASN A 9 -22.85 15.19 -3.01
C ASN A 9 -24.12 14.38 -3.32
N ASP A 10 -25.28 14.98 -3.10
CA ASP A 10 -26.58 14.46 -3.54
C ASP A 10 -26.75 14.79 -5.03
N LEU A 11 -25.92 14.20 -5.88
CA LEU A 11 -26.21 14.06 -7.32
C LEU A 11 -26.76 12.67 -7.67
N SER A 12 -27.04 11.84 -6.67
CA SER A 12 -27.67 10.52 -6.82
C SER A 12 -29.14 10.47 -6.36
N GLN A 13 -29.81 11.60 -6.13
CA GLN A 13 -31.19 11.63 -5.62
C GLN A 13 -32.30 11.86 -6.67
N TYR A 14 -31.98 12.10 -7.94
CA TYR A 14 -32.98 12.13 -9.02
C TYR A 14 -33.19 10.75 -9.66
N SER A 15 -33.59 9.74 -8.88
CA SER A 15 -34.08 8.47 -9.45
C SER A 15 -34.95 7.61 -8.53
N ASN A 16 -35.70 8.19 -7.57
CA ASN A 16 -36.54 7.39 -6.67
C ASN A 16 -37.89 8.05 -6.36
N GLN A 17 -38.78 8.10 -7.34
CA GLN A 17 -40.23 8.07 -7.11
C GLN A 17 -40.74 6.74 -7.65
N ASN A 18 -40.71 5.69 -6.81
CA ASN A 18 -41.50 4.45 -6.92
C ASN A 18 -41.08 3.46 -5.82
N GLN A 19 -41.38 3.75 -4.54
CA GLN A 19 -41.06 2.86 -3.41
C GLN A 19 -42.16 2.74 -2.34
N SER A 20 -43.45 2.74 -2.71
CA SER A 20 -44.54 2.50 -1.72
C SER A 20 -45.19 1.11 -1.78
N ALA A 21 -44.62 0.13 -2.50
CA ALA A 21 -45.20 -1.22 -2.59
C ALA A 21 -44.24 -2.39 -2.25
N LYS A 22 -43.05 -2.13 -1.68
CA LYS A 22 -42.02 -3.16 -1.41
C LYS A 22 -41.63 -3.31 0.06
N THR A 23 -42.52 -2.98 1.00
CA THR A 23 -42.20 -2.96 2.43
C THR A 23 -42.38 -4.29 3.17
N ASN A 24 -43.18 -5.23 2.66
CA ASN A 24 -43.44 -6.49 3.39
C ASN A 24 -42.53 -7.68 3.01
N ASN A 25 -41.86 -7.66 1.85
CA ASN A 25 -40.88 -8.70 1.46
C ASN A 25 -39.42 -8.38 1.86
N LYS A 26 -39.20 -7.24 2.51
CA LYS A 26 -37.85 -6.76 2.87
C LYS A 26 -37.39 -7.26 4.24
N GLN A 27 -38.31 -7.58 5.15
CA GLN A 27 -37.95 -8.04 6.51
C GLN A 27 -37.47 -9.51 6.54
N THR A 28 -38.02 -10.40 5.70
CA THR A 28 -37.58 -11.81 5.63
C THR A 28 -36.28 -12.00 4.83
N ARG A 29 -36.01 -11.20 3.80
CA ARG A 29 -34.70 -11.20 3.11
C ARG A 29 -33.58 -10.65 3.98
N ASN A 30 -33.84 -9.66 4.82
CA ASN A 30 -32.83 -9.03 5.67
C ASN A 30 -32.27 -9.96 6.77
N ALA A 31 -32.99 -11.02 7.15
CA ALA A 31 -32.49 -12.02 8.10
C ALA A 31 -31.55 -13.04 7.43
N GLN A 32 -31.86 -13.46 6.19
CA GLN A 32 -30.99 -14.36 5.42
C GLN A 32 -29.76 -13.65 4.82
N THR A 33 -29.85 -12.37 4.46
CA THR A 33 -28.68 -11.61 3.96
C THR A 33 -27.73 -11.12 5.06
N ARG A 34 -28.11 -11.18 6.34
CA ARG A 34 -27.22 -10.80 7.46
C ARG A 34 -26.25 -11.92 7.88
N ALA A 35 -26.50 -13.17 7.51
CA ALA A 35 -25.55 -14.26 7.75
C ALA A 35 -24.42 -14.30 6.70
N ALA A 36 -24.69 -13.91 5.45
CA ALA A 36 -23.74 -13.98 4.33
C ALA A 36 -22.82 -12.75 4.19
N THR A 37 -22.91 -11.75 5.07
CA THR A 37 -22.16 -10.48 4.92
C THR A 37 -20.84 -10.44 5.70
N ASN A 38 -20.57 -11.43 6.56
CA ASN A 38 -19.31 -11.50 7.31
C ASN A 38 -18.27 -12.47 6.71
N GLU A 39 -18.64 -13.27 5.70
CA GLU A 39 -17.73 -14.25 5.06
C GLU A 39 -17.10 -13.73 3.75
N PHE A 40 -17.68 -12.69 3.15
CA PHE A 40 -17.22 -12.11 1.87
C PHE A 40 -16.67 -10.69 2.02
N LEU A 41 -15.53 -10.52 2.71
CA LEU A 41 -14.81 -9.25 2.64
C LEU A 41 -14.17 -9.14 1.23
N PHE A 42 -14.49 -8.09 0.48
CA PHE A 42 -14.09 -7.90 -0.93
C PHE A 42 -14.56 -9.00 -1.91
N GLY A 43 -15.58 -9.79 -1.56
CA GLY A 43 -16.06 -10.88 -2.42
C GLY A 43 -15.11 -12.08 -2.48
N ILE A 44 -14.21 -12.22 -1.51
CA ILE A 44 -13.35 -13.39 -1.35
C ILE A 44 -13.91 -14.28 -0.24
N ASP A 45 -13.93 -15.60 -0.49
CA ASP A 45 -14.13 -16.60 0.55
C ASP A 45 -12.80 -16.85 1.29
N TRP A 46 -12.68 -16.26 2.47
CA TRP A 46 -11.47 -16.33 3.29
C TRP A 46 -11.28 -17.70 3.94
N ASN A 47 -12.33 -18.50 4.10
CA ASN A 47 -12.22 -19.84 4.65
C ASN A 47 -11.59 -20.79 3.63
N SER A 48 -12.02 -20.72 2.38
CA SER A 48 -11.39 -21.48 1.28
C SER A 48 -9.91 -21.10 1.13
N LEU A 49 -9.60 -19.80 1.14
CA LEU A 49 -8.22 -19.33 1.01
C LEU A 49 -7.31 -19.85 2.12
N ALA A 50 -7.79 -19.91 3.36
CA ALA A 50 -7.01 -20.45 4.48
C ALA A 50 -6.68 -21.93 4.28
N ILE A 51 -7.64 -22.72 3.77
CA ILE A 51 -7.42 -24.14 3.46
C ILE A 51 -6.42 -24.30 2.33
N ASP A 52 -6.56 -23.53 1.24
CA ASP A 52 -5.64 -23.58 0.10
C ASP A 52 -4.22 -23.19 0.51
N LEU A 53 -4.04 -22.18 1.37
CA LEU A 53 -2.73 -21.77 1.90
C LEU A 53 -2.07 -22.87 2.75
N LEU A 54 -2.86 -23.57 3.55
CA LEU A 54 -2.38 -24.68 4.39
C LEU A 54 -2.11 -25.96 3.59
N SER A 55 -2.60 -26.07 2.36
CA SER A 55 -2.32 -27.22 1.48
C SER A 55 -0.90 -27.23 0.90
N TYR A 56 -0.28 -26.05 0.79
CA TYR A 56 1.11 -25.91 0.31
C TYR A 56 2.12 -26.08 1.45
N ASP A 57 3.24 -26.76 1.18
CA ASP A 57 4.35 -26.89 2.13
C ASP A 57 5.13 -25.57 2.28
N GLU A 58 5.73 -25.34 3.46
CA GLU A 58 6.44 -24.08 3.76
C GLU A 58 7.67 -23.83 2.86
N SER A 59 8.32 -24.89 2.39
CA SER A 59 9.50 -24.84 1.53
C SER A 59 9.17 -24.88 0.03
N GLU A 60 7.88 -25.02 -0.33
CA GLU A 60 7.48 -25.18 -1.72
C GLU A 60 7.63 -23.86 -2.50
N MET A 61 8.31 -23.96 -3.65
CA MET A 61 8.72 -22.85 -4.49
C MET A 61 7.96 -22.92 -5.83
N CYS A 62 7.28 -21.83 -6.17
CA CYS A 62 6.50 -21.68 -7.39
C CYS A 62 7.12 -20.61 -8.30
N GLU A 63 7.09 -20.86 -9.60
CA GLU A 63 7.50 -19.88 -10.59
C GLU A 63 6.39 -18.84 -10.83
N GLN A 64 6.75 -17.56 -10.72
CA GLN A 64 5.88 -16.45 -11.06
C GLN A 64 6.49 -15.68 -12.21
N SER A 65 5.78 -15.62 -13.34
CA SER A 65 6.18 -14.86 -14.51
C SER A 65 5.56 -13.46 -14.49
N TYR A 66 6.41 -12.46 -14.74
CA TYR A 66 6.01 -11.08 -14.90
C TYR A 66 6.21 -10.70 -16.35
N ILE A 67 5.13 -10.26 -16.99
CA ILE A 67 5.19 -9.68 -18.32
C ILE A 67 5.47 -8.20 -18.14
N THR A 68 6.64 -7.77 -18.60
CA THR A 68 7.16 -6.42 -18.39
C THR A 68 7.60 -5.84 -19.72
N GLY A 69 7.25 -4.58 -20.00
CA GLY A 69 7.59 -3.94 -21.27
C GLY A 69 6.51 -3.04 -21.84
N SER A 70 6.87 -2.28 -22.87
CA SER A 70 5.91 -1.57 -23.74
C SER A 70 5.26 -2.56 -24.71
N SER A 71 4.18 -2.15 -25.39
CA SER A 71 3.50 -2.95 -26.42
C SER A 71 4.44 -3.60 -27.44
N ASP A 72 5.61 -3.01 -27.65
CA ASP A 72 6.54 -3.35 -28.73
C ASP A 72 7.72 -4.21 -28.27
N ILE A 73 8.01 -4.31 -26.96
CA ILE A 73 9.09 -5.14 -26.41
C ILE A 73 8.60 -5.77 -25.11
N MET A 74 8.13 -7.01 -25.20
CA MET A 74 7.65 -7.80 -24.05
C MET A 74 8.79 -8.66 -23.51
N GLN A 75 9.26 -8.35 -22.30
CA GLN A 75 10.21 -9.15 -21.54
C GLN A 75 9.47 -9.96 -20.48
N ILE A 76 9.66 -11.27 -20.50
CA ILE A 76 9.17 -12.18 -19.47
C ILE A 76 10.29 -12.34 -18.44
N THR A 77 10.03 -11.89 -17.22
CA THR A 77 10.92 -12.12 -16.08
C THR A 77 10.29 -13.19 -15.20
N THR A 78 10.96 -14.32 -15.02
CA THR A 78 10.54 -15.37 -14.08
C THR A 78 11.24 -15.17 -12.75
N VAL A 79 10.49 -15.25 -11.66
CA VAL A 79 11.01 -15.19 -10.30
C VAL A 79 10.47 -16.38 -9.54
N ASN A 80 11.36 -17.07 -8.82
CA ASN A 80 10.96 -18.17 -7.97
C ASN A 80 10.60 -17.64 -6.57
N ARG A 81 9.44 -18.03 -6.04
CA ARG A 81 8.91 -17.53 -4.78
C ARG A 81 8.06 -18.60 -4.10
N SER A 82 7.88 -18.52 -2.77
CA SER A 82 6.98 -19.44 -2.05
C SER A 82 5.59 -19.48 -2.69
N CYS A 83 5.06 -20.69 -2.89
CA CYS A 83 3.76 -20.93 -3.51
C CYS A 83 2.62 -20.20 -2.79
N ARG A 84 2.65 -20.12 -1.45
CA ARG A 84 1.68 -19.34 -0.66
C ARG A 84 1.65 -17.87 -1.05
N CYS A 85 2.82 -17.27 -1.30
CA CYS A 85 2.93 -15.87 -1.71
C CYS A 85 2.45 -15.63 -3.14
N VAL A 86 2.66 -16.61 -4.02
CA VAL A 86 2.13 -16.58 -5.39
C VAL A 86 0.60 -16.67 -5.37
N LEU A 87 0.03 -17.54 -4.54
CA LEU A 87 -1.41 -17.65 -4.35
C LEU A 87 -2.02 -16.34 -3.83
N PHE A 88 -1.39 -15.69 -2.84
CA PHE A 88 -1.82 -14.37 -2.39
C PHE A 88 -1.83 -13.33 -3.51
N ASP A 89 -0.77 -13.27 -4.31
CA ASP A 89 -0.71 -12.34 -5.44
C ASP A 89 -1.84 -12.62 -6.45
N GLN A 90 -2.16 -13.89 -6.74
CA GLN A 90 -3.26 -14.26 -7.64
C GLN A 90 -4.61 -13.80 -7.09
N VAL A 91 -4.89 -14.08 -5.82
CA VAL A 91 -6.14 -13.70 -5.14
C VAL A 91 -6.30 -12.18 -5.11
N PHE A 92 -5.26 -11.43 -4.75
CA PHE A 92 -5.34 -9.98 -4.70
C PHE A 92 -5.48 -9.36 -6.10
N ASN A 93 -4.90 -9.96 -7.14
CA ASN A 93 -5.05 -9.50 -8.51
C ASN A 93 -6.44 -9.78 -9.11
N SER A 94 -7.21 -10.72 -8.55
CA SER A 94 -8.57 -11.04 -9.00
C SER A 94 -9.58 -9.91 -8.75
N ASN A 95 -9.36 -9.09 -7.72
CA ASN A 95 -10.24 -7.98 -7.34
C ASN A 95 -9.56 -6.63 -7.60
N SER A 96 -10.26 -5.68 -8.21
CA SER A 96 -9.71 -4.36 -8.56
C SER A 96 -9.26 -3.54 -7.34
N VAL A 97 -10.00 -3.61 -6.23
CA VAL A 97 -9.69 -2.89 -4.99
C VAL A 97 -8.44 -3.48 -4.35
N LEU A 98 -8.38 -4.80 -4.23
CA LEU A 98 -7.21 -5.49 -3.66
C LEU A 98 -5.99 -5.36 -4.55
N LYS A 99 -6.16 -5.35 -5.87
CA LYS A 99 -5.07 -5.07 -6.82
C LYS A 99 -4.50 -3.68 -6.62
N GLN A 100 -5.34 -2.67 -6.40
CA GLN A 100 -4.90 -1.31 -6.13
C GLN A 100 -4.19 -1.21 -4.76
N LEU A 101 -4.71 -1.90 -3.75
CA LEU A 101 -4.08 -1.98 -2.42
C LEU A 101 -2.73 -2.70 -2.50
N LEU A 102 -2.66 -3.83 -3.21
CA LEU A 102 -1.43 -4.58 -3.42
C LEU A 102 -0.39 -3.71 -4.15
N ARG A 103 -0.77 -2.93 -5.16
CA ARG A 103 0.17 -2.00 -5.83
C ARG A 103 0.80 -0.99 -4.87
N LEU A 104 0.07 -0.53 -3.87
CA LEU A 104 0.56 0.41 -2.87
C LEU A 104 1.50 -0.28 -1.87
N VAL A 105 1.12 -1.47 -1.40
CA VAL A 105 1.77 -2.16 -0.29
C VAL A 105 2.92 -3.06 -0.75
N ARG A 106 2.87 -3.62 -1.96
CA ARG A 106 3.85 -4.58 -2.50
C ARG A 106 5.30 -4.08 -2.42
N PRO A 107 5.64 -2.83 -2.82
CA PRO A 107 7.03 -2.36 -2.71
C PRO A 107 7.48 -2.20 -1.27
N ILE A 108 6.55 -1.89 -0.35
CA ILE A 108 6.85 -1.73 1.06
C ILE A 108 7.08 -3.09 1.73
N LEU A 109 6.42 -4.16 1.27
CA LEU A 109 6.56 -5.50 1.83
C LEU A 109 7.70 -6.32 1.21
N TYR A 110 7.84 -6.24 -0.12
CA TYR A 110 8.72 -7.10 -0.90
C TYR A 110 9.83 -6.33 -1.62
N GLY A 111 9.84 -5.00 -1.53
CA GLY A 111 10.78 -4.18 -2.28
C GLY A 111 12.19 -4.23 -1.72
N LYS A 112 13.17 -4.43 -2.60
CA LYS A 112 14.59 -4.31 -2.29
C LYS A 112 15.03 -2.85 -2.27
N ILE A 113 15.98 -2.55 -1.40
CA ILE A 113 16.66 -1.26 -1.31
C ILE A 113 18.12 -1.47 -1.71
N TYR A 114 18.54 -0.83 -2.79
CA TYR A 114 19.94 -0.90 -3.24
C TYR A 114 20.71 0.29 -2.68
N TYR A 115 21.98 0.13 -2.33
CA TYR A 115 22.81 1.27 -1.92
C TYR A 115 24.22 1.22 -2.50
N HIS A 116 24.80 2.40 -2.68
CA HIS A 116 26.13 2.59 -3.25
C HIS A 116 26.77 3.86 -2.63
N PRO A 117 28.10 3.87 -2.40
CA PRO A 117 29.05 2.77 -2.57
C PRO A 117 29.05 1.78 -1.40
N SER A 118 29.53 0.56 -1.67
CA SER A 118 29.82 -0.46 -0.65
C SER A 118 31.09 -0.07 0.11
N ASN A 119 30.96 0.28 1.39
CA ASN A 119 32.07 0.69 2.26
C ASN A 119 31.67 0.37 3.71
N ILE A 120 32.63 -0.08 4.53
CA ILE A 120 32.44 -0.37 5.97
C ILE A 120 31.68 0.74 6.72
N HIS A 121 31.93 2.01 6.39
CA HIS A 121 31.23 3.13 7.04
C HIS A 121 29.74 3.20 6.67
N TYR A 122 29.42 3.04 5.39
CA TYR A 122 28.03 3.03 4.93
C TYR A 122 27.32 1.74 5.33
N ASP A 123 28.02 0.61 5.34
CA ASP A 123 27.49 -0.68 5.82
C ASP A 123 27.10 -0.59 7.30
N ASN A 124 27.88 0.14 8.12
CA ASN A 124 27.52 0.41 9.51
C ASN A 124 26.24 1.25 9.62
N ILE A 125 26.05 2.25 8.75
CA ILE A 125 24.78 3.02 8.68
C ILE A 125 23.63 2.09 8.30
N ILE A 126 23.80 1.28 7.26
CA ILE A 126 22.77 0.33 6.82
C ILE A 126 22.47 -0.71 7.90
N LYS A 127 23.46 -1.18 8.64
CA LYS A 127 23.29 -2.11 9.77
C LYS A 127 22.40 -1.51 10.86
N GLN A 128 22.62 -0.23 11.20
CA GLN A 128 21.75 0.50 12.14
C GLN A 128 20.32 0.64 11.61
N ILE A 129 20.15 0.88 10.31
CA ILE A 129 18.81 0.92 9.70
C ILE A 129 18.16 -0.47 9.76
N ASN A 130 18.91 -1.54 9.50
CA ASN A 130 18.37 -2.90 9.49
C ASN A 130 17.85 -3.34 10.86
N GLN A 131 18.47 -2.86 11.96
CA GLN A 131 17.96 -3.08 13.32
C GLN A 131 16.54 -2.51 13.53
N THR A 132 16.15 -1.46 12.81
CA THR A 132 14.76 -0.94 12.88
C THR A 132 13.74 -1.88 12.22
N PHE A 133 14.18 -2.67 11.23
CA PHE A 133 13.37 -3.71 10.60
C PHE A 133 13.40 -5.03 11.37
N GLU A 134 14.40 -5.25 12.23
CA GLU A 134 14.51 -6.44 13.09
C GLU A 134 13.31 -6.58 14.03
N SER A 135 12.78 -5.47 14.57
CA SER A 135 11.55 -5.51 15.38
C SER A 135 10.33 -6.03 14.60
N LEU A 136 10.29 -5.85 13.27
CA LEU A 136 9.25 -6.46 12.44
C LEU A 136 9.48 -7.96 12.27
N ASP A 137 10.74 -8.41 12.14
CA ASP A 137 11.07 -9.85 12.10
C ASP A 137 10.67 -10.55 13.42
N GLU A 138 10.97 -9.94 14.56
CA GLU A 138 10.54 -10.46 15.87
C GLU A 138 9.02 -10.59 15.95
N LEU A 139 8.28 -9.59 15.47
CA LEU A 139 6.83 -9.63 15.41
C LEU A 139 6.34 -10.76 14.48
N VAL A 140 6.96 -10.94 13.31
CA VAL A 140 6.64 -12.06 12.39
C VAL A 140 6.89 -13.40 13.06
N ARG A 141 8.01 -13.57 13.75
CA ARG A 141 8.34 -14.80 14.50
C ARG A 141 7.33 -15.08 15.60
N LEU A 142 6.92 -14.05 16.33
CA LEU A 142 5.86 -14.16 17.34
C LEU A 142 4.54 -14.60 16.71
N PHE A 143 4.14 -14.02 15.58
CA PHE A 143 2.93 -14.44 14.87
C PHE A 143 3.01 -15.91 14.41
N ARG A 144 4.16 -16.37 13.91
CA ARG A 144 4.37 -17.79 13.55
C ARG A 144 4.27 -18.73 14.74
N GLN A 145 4.83 -18.35 15.89
CA GLN A 145 4.72 -19.15 17.12
C GLN A 145 3.27 -19.20 17.63
N MET A 146 2.57 -18.07 17.60
CA MET A 146 1.16 -17.99 17.98
C MET A 146 0.27 -18.85 17.07
N ARG A 147 0.60 -18.98 15.78
CA ARG A 147 -0.12 -19.87 14.85
C ARG A 147 -0.19 -21.30 15.37
N LEU A 148 0.88 -21.82 15.97
CA LEU A 148 0.92 -23.19 16.51
C LEU A 148 -0.05 -23.38 17.69
N ILE A 149 -0.29 -22.33 18.48
CA ILE A 149 -1.22 -22.36 19.62
C ILE A 149 -2.68 -22.36 19.13
N PHE A 150 -2.95 -21.62 18.06
CA PHE A 150 -4.29 -21.45 17.51
C PHE A 150 -4.63 -22.42 16.37
N GLN A 151 -3.83 -23.46 16.12
CA GLN A 151 -4.15 -24.45 15.09
C GLN A 151 -5.52 -25.10 15.36
N PRO A 152 -6.44 -25.09 14.37
CA PRO A 152 -7.72 -25.73 14.54
C PRO A 152 -7.54 -27.25 14.40
N ARG A 153 -7.94 -28.02 15.41
CA ARG A 153 -8.25 -29.45 15.20
C ARG A 153 -9.58 -29.55 14.47
N TYR A 154 -9.55 -29.38 13.15
CA TYR A 154 -10.72 -29.31 12.27
C TYR A 154 -11.70 -30.50 12.45
N ASN A 155 -11.16 -31.68 12.73
CA ASN A 155 -11.96 -32.90 12.93
C ASN A 155 -12.86 -32.86 14.18
N ILE A 156 -12.59 -31.98 15.15
CA ILE A 156 -13.34 -31.90 16.41
C ILE A 156 -14.51 -30.91 16.27
N SER A 157 -14.40 -29.87 15.43
CA SER A 157 -15.44 -28.85 15.34
C SER A 157 -16.67 -29.30 14.56
N GLU A 158 -16.46 -30.00 13.45
CA GLU A 158 -17.56 -30.50 12.59
C GLU A 158 -18.34 -31.62 13.29
N THR A 159 -17.64 -32.48 14.04
CA THR A 159 -18.26 -33.52 14.86
C THR A 159 -19.08 -32.94 16.01
N ILE A 160 -18.60 -31.90 16.70
CA ILE A 160 -19.36 -31.22 17.77
C ILE A 160 -20.63 -30.54 17.24
N CYS A 161 -20.57 -29.88 16.08
CA CYS A 161 -21.73 -29.24 15.46
C CYS A 161 -22.77 -30.26 14.96
N ASN A 162 -22.34 -31.43 14.47
CA ASN A 162 -23.25 -32.51 14.10
C ASN A 162 -23.94 -33.14 15.32
N ILE A 163 -23.29 -33.15 16.49
CA ILE A 163 -23.86 -33.64 17.76
C ILE A 163 -24.85 -32.62 18.35
N PHE A 164 -24.45 -31.34 18.41
CA PHE A 164 -25.27 -30.24 18.92
C PHE A 164 -25.82 -29.44 17.75
N SER A 165 -26.93 -29.92 17.18
CA SER A 165 -27.75 -29.29 16.12
C SER A 165 -27.30 -27.89 15.68
N ASN A 166 -27.09 -27.67 14.37
CA ASN A 166 -26.51 -26.45 13.77
C ASN A 166 -27.01 -25.08 14.30
N SER A 167 -28.17 -25.01 14.95
CA SER A 167 -28.72 -23.81 15.60
C SER A 167 -28.27 -23.60 17.05
N SER A 168 -27.40 -24.45 17.61
CA SER A 168 -26.93 -24.34 18.99
C SER A 168 -25.95 -23.18 19.15
N PHE A 169 -26.02 -22.48 20.28
CA PHE A 169 -25.09 -21.39 20.61
C PHE A 169 -23.63 -21.85 20.58
N ILE A 170 -23.36 -23.10 20.97
CA ILE A 170 -22.02 -23.71 20.96
C ILE A 170 -21.50 -23.81 19.53
N CYS A 171 -22.31 -24.31 18.58
CA CYS A 171 -21.89 -24.42 17.19
C CYS A 171 -21.64 -23.04 16.56
N GLN A 172 -22.49 -22.04 16.85
CA GLN A 172 -22.29 -20.68 16.35
C GLN A 172 -21.00 -20.04 16.86
N GLN A 173 -20.66 -20.22 18.14
CA GLN A 173 -19.39 -19.72 18.70
C GLN A 173 -18.18 -20.45 18.13
N LEU A 174 -18.31 -21.75 17.88
CA LEU A 174 -17.25 -22.55 17.28
C LEU A 174 -16.96 -22.15 15.84
N LEU A 175 -18.00 -21.83 15.05
CA LEU A 175 -17.85 -21.28 13.70
C LEU A 175 -17.12 -19.92 13.70
N ILE A 176 -17.48 -19.02 14.62
CA ILE A 176 -16.80 -17.72 14.77
C ILE A 176 -15.32 -17.91 15.16
N TYR A 177 -15.05 -18.84 16.07
CA TYR A 177 -13.68 -19.17 16.48
C TYR A 177 -12.86 -19.74 15.32
N ASN A 178 -13.43 -20.66 14.53
CA ASN A 178 -12.78 -21.24 13.36
C ASN A 178 -12.48 -20.17 12.30
N SER A 179 -13.45 -19.31 11.97
CA SER A 179 -13.23 -18.20 11.05
C SER A 179 -12.15 -17.23 11.56
N SER A 180 -12.12 -16.95 12.87
CA SER A 180 -11.09 -16.09 13.47
C SER A 180 -9.68 -16.69 13.35
N ILE A 181 -9.54 -18.00 13.51
CA ILE A 181 -8.29 -18.72 13.28
C ILE A 181 -7.88 -18.67 11.81
N ASN A 182 -8.83 -18.84 10.88
CA ASN A 182 -8.55 -18.75 9.44
C ASN A 182 -8.01 -17.36 9.08
N TYR A 183 -8.66 -16.29 9.57
CA TYR A 183 -8.17 -14.93 9.38
C TYR A 183 -6.77 -14.70 9.99
N PHE A 184 -6.53 -15.22 11.18
CA PHE A 184 -5.22 -15.14 11.82
C PHE A 184 -4.16 -15.88 10.99
N THR A 185 -4.46 -17.08 10.53
CA THR A 185 -3.57 -17.89 9.68
C THR A 185 -3.23 -17.14 8.39
N ILE A 186 -4.23 -16.62 7.68
CA ILE A 186 -4.04 -15.78 6.49
C ILE A 186 -3.13 -14.59 6.78
N LEU A 187 -3.36 -13.88 7.88
CA LEU A 187 -2.54 -12.73 8.27
C LEU A 187 -1.08 -13.16 8.53
N THR A 188 -0.87 -14.27 9.24
CA THR A 188 0.48 -14.78 9.53
C THR A 188 1.22 -15.22 8.27
N GLU A 189 0.55 -15.91 7.34
CA GLU A 189 1.13 -16.33 6.06
C GLU A 189 1.44 -15.12 5.17
N PHE A 190 0.56 -14.12 5.15
CA PHE A 190 0.80 -12.89 4.41
C PHE A 190 2.01 -12.12 4.95
N ILE A 191 2.15 -12.02 6.27
CA ILE A 191 3.32 -11.40 6.91
C ILE A 191 4.58 -12.24 6.64
N ALA A 192 4.48 -13.57 6.59
CA ALA A 192 5.59 -14.45 6.25
C ALA A 192 6.12 -14.24 4.81
N CYS A 193 5.30 -13.72 3.90
CA CYS A 193 5.71 -13.38 2.54
C CYS A 193 6.58 -12.11 2.44
N THR A 194 6.74 -11.36 3.52
CA THR A 194 7.55 -10.14 3.55
C THR A 194 9.03 -10.45 3.46
N GLU A 195 9.76 -9.67 2.67
CA GLU A 195 11.21 -9.79 2.62
C GLU A 195 11.85 -8.89 3.67
N LEU A 196 12.53 -9.51 4.64
CA LEU A 196 13.19 -8.81 5.73
C LEU A 196 14.60 -8.34 5.34
N ASN A 197 15.33 -9.14 4.57
CA ASN A 197 16.64 -8.73 4.04
C ASN A 197 16.48 -7.83 2.80
N ARG A 198 16.34 -6.52 3.04
CA ARG A 198 16.00 -5.55 1.99
C ARG A 198 17.21 -4.86 1.37
N PHE A 199 18.29 -4.66 2.14
CA PHE A 199 19.42 -3.86 1.71
C PHE A 199 20.44 -4.68 0.92
N ILE A 200 20.81 -4.19 -0.27
CA ILE A 200 21.80 -4.82 -1.14
C ILE A 200 22.87 -3.79 -1.50
N ALA A 201 24.12 -4.10 -1.14
CA ALA A 201 25.27 -3.27 -1.45
C ALA A 201 25.65 -3.39 -2.94
N MET A 202 26.00 -2.27 -3.55
CA MET A 202 26.43 -2.20 -4.95
C MET A 202 27.74 -1.41 -5.08
N ASN A 203 28.67 -1.94 -5.87
CA ASN A 203 29.98 -1.33 -6.06
C ASN A 203 29.94 -0.17 -7.07
N SER A 204 29.03 -0.20 -8.05
CA SER A 204 28.90 0.82 -9.08
C SER A 204 27.50 1.44 -9.09
N GLU A 205 27.43 2.75 -9.31
CA GLU A 205 26.16 3.47 -9.49
C GLU A 205 25.38 2.96 -10.71
N LEU A 206 26.07 2.65 -11.82
CA LEU A 206 25.41 2.23 -13.05
C LEU A 206 24.73 0.87 -12.89
N GLU A 207 25.39 -0.04 -12.17
CA GLU A 207 24.84 -1.35 -11.81
C GLU A 207 23.61 -1.20 -10.91
N MET A 208 23.71 -0.36 -9.87
CA MET A 208 22.58 -0.04 -8.98
C MET A 208 21.36 0.49 -9.75
N ILE A 209 21.57 1.36 -10.75
CA ILE A 209 20.48 1.90 -11.57
C ILE A 209 19.85 0.80 -12.44
N ARG A 210 20.67 -0.02 -13.12
CA ARG A 210 20.19 -1.09 -14.00
C ARG A 210 19.38 -2.13 -13.22
N GLU A 211 19.90 -2.60 -12.09
CA GLU A 211 19.19 -3.53 -11.23
C GLU A 211 17.92 -2.91 -10.65
N GLY A 212 17.97 -1.63 -10.25
CA GLY A 212 16.79 -0.91 -9.80
C GLY A 212 15.69 -0.83 -10.86
N GLN A 213 16.06 -0.59 -12.13
CA GLN A 213 15.13 -0.58 -13.26
C GLN A 213 14.52 -1.97 -13.51
N ASN A 214 15.34 -3.02 -13.53
CA ASN A 214 14.87 -4.40 -13.71
C ASN A 214 13.87 -4.81 -12.61
N LYS A 215 14.17 -4.48 -11.34
CA LYS A 215 13.26 -4.77 -10.22
C LYS A 215 12.04 -3.86 -10.16
N ALA A 216 12.12 -2.65 -10.72
CA ALA A 216 10.97 -1.75 -10.82
C ALA A 216 9.89 -2.33 -11.75
N LEU A 217 10.29 -2.99 -12.84
CA LEU A 217 9.37 -3.63 -13.78
C LEU A 217 8.46 -4.67 -13.10
N ILE A 218 9.01 -5.46 -12.17
CA ILE A 218 8.27 -6.47 -11.40
C ILE A 218 7.62 -5.93 -10.11
N ASN A 219 7.65 -4.61 -9.89
CA ASN A 219 7.21 -3.94 -8.67
C ASN A 219 7.90 -4.39 -7.36
N ASN A 220 9.10 -4.95 -7.44
CA ASN A 220 9.91 -5.40 -6.28
C ASN A 220 11.14 -4.51 -6.01
N PHE A 221 11.18 -3.32 -6.60
CA PHE A 221 12.10 -2.25 -6.20
C PHE A 221 11.43 -1.38 -5.16
N LEU A 222 12.09 -0.94 -4.08
CA LEU A 222 11.57 0.09 -3.18
C LEU A 222 12.27 1.43 -3.44
N ALA A 223 13.59 1.44 -3.28
CA ALA A 223 14.42 2.62 -3.45
C ALA A 223 15.88 2.24 -3.76
N ALA A 224 16.65 3.21 -4.22
CA ALA A 224 18.10 3.14 -4.31
C ALA A 224 18.72 4.33 -3.58
N ILE A 225 19.76 4.10 -2.79
CA ILE A 225 20.42 5.11 -1.96
C ILE A 225 21.84 5.32 -2.50
N LYS A 226 22.14 6.52 -2.96
CA LYS A 226 23.50 6.91 -3.33
C LYS A 226 24.08 7.83 -2.28
N PHE A 227 25.10 7.40 -1.56
CA PHE A 227 25.93 8.30 -0.77
C PHE A 227 26.92 9.02 -1.68
N MET A 228 27.07 10.32 -1.47
CA MET A 228 27.84 11.20 -2.35
C MET A 228 29.26 11.46 -1.84
N ASN A 229 29.54 11.22 -0.56
CA ASN A 229 30.87 11.42 -0.01
C ASN A 229 31.77 10.24 -0.39
N ASP A 230 32.90 10.54 -1.01
CA ASP A 230 33.93 9.55 -1.30
C ASP A 230 34.73 9.30 -0.01
N ILE A 231 34.46 8.19 0.65
CA ILE A 231 35.13 7.78 1.88
C ILE A 231 36.02 6.60 1.51
N THR A 232 37.31 6.67 1.83
CA THR A 232 38.18 5.50 1.79
C THR A 232 38.06 4.71 3.10
N ASN A 233 38.29 3.40 3.09
CA ASN A 233 38.07 2.53 4.26
C ASN A 233 38.84 2.91 5.53
N ASN A 234 39.86 3.78 5.43
CA ASN A 234 40.67 4.23 6.56
C ASN A 234 40.27 5.61 7.10
N ASP A 235 39.40 6.33 6.41
CA ASP A 235 39.01 7.68 6.79
C ASP A 235 37.83 7.67 7.75
N SER A 236 37.85 8.55 8.75
CA SER A 236 36.68 8.73 9.63
C SER A 236 35.49 9.26 8.84
N LEU A 237 34.27 8.85 9.22
CA LEU A 237 33.02 9.33 8.63
C LEU A 237 32.94 10.87 8.71
N PRO A 238 32.63 11.57 7.59
CA PRO A 238 32.61 13.03 7.56
C PRO A 238 31.45 13.60 8.37
N LYS A 239 31.65 14.78 8.98
CA LYS A 239 30.62 15.46 9.79
C LYS A 239 29.34 15.76 9.02
N HIS A 240 29.42 16.00 7.72
CA HIS A 240 28.29 16.27 6.85
C HIS A 240 28.20 15.21 5.74
N ILE A 241 27.18 14.36 5.83
CA ILE A 241 26.91 13.29 4.88
C ILE A 241 25.83 13.75 3.90
N GLN A 242 26.11 13.63 2.61
CA GLN A 242 25.16 13.89 1.54
C GLN A 242 24.74 12.56 0.90
N PHE A 243 23.44 12.35 0.79
CA PHE A 243 22.88 11.17 0.16
C PHE A 243 21.71 11.53 -0.75
N LYS A 244 21.43 10.64 -1.71
CA LYS A 244 20.32 10.75 -2.66
C LYS A 244 19.47 9.49 -2.57
N ILE A 245 18.17 9.66 -2.34
CA ILE A 245 17.19 8.58 -2.44
C ILE A 245 16.59 8.64 -3.85
N ARG A 246 16.70 7.55 -4.59
CA ARG A 246 16.09 7.36 -5.91
C ARG A 246 14.94 6.36 -5.78
N MET A 247 13.75 6.77 -6.18
CA MET A 247 12.58 5.90 -6.27
C MET A 247 12.01 5.98 -7.69
N THR A 248 11.09 5.08 -8.02
CA THR A 248 10.43 5.08 -9.32
C THR A 248 9.47 6.27 -9.45
N LEU A 249 9.33 6.80 -10.66
CA LEU A 249 8.59 8.03 -10.95
C LEU A 249 7.10 7.96 -10.58
N ASP A 250 6.51 6.76 -10.59
CA ASP A 250 5.13 6.52 -10.20
C ASP A 250 4.90 6.70 -8.68
N ARG A 251 5.96 6.57 -7.88
CA ARG A 251 5.90 6.52 -6.41
C ARG A 251 6.40 7.76 -5.69
N ILE A 252 7.04 8.66 -6.42
CA ILE A 252 7.43 9.97 -5.92
C ILE A 252 6.82 11.04 -6.83
N ASP A 253 6.78 12.27 -6.34
CA ASP A 253 6.42 13.39 -7.18
C ASP A 253 7.59 13.83 -8.07
N ASN A 254 7.25 14.44 -9.20
CA ASN A 254 8.23 14.95 -10.13
C ASN A 254 9.05 16.07 -9.47
N THR A 255 10.37 15.99 -9.56
CA THR A 255 11.29 16.99 -9.01
C THR A 255 11.55 18.17 -9.94
N PHE A 256 10.90 18.22 -11.11
CA PHE A 256 11.01 19.34 -12.06
C PHE A 256 10.40 20.65 -11.55
N ARG A 257 9.43 20.56 -10.63
CA ARG A 257 8.73 21.72 -10.05
C ARG A 257 8.47 21.46 -8.58
N THR A 258 8.60 22.50 -7.78
CA THR A 258 8.29 22.48 -6.35
C THR A 258 6.82 22.77 -6.06
N GLU A 259 6.09 23.31 -7.04
CA GLU A 259 4.69 23.73 -6.93
C GLU A 259 3.81 23.19 -8.06
N ASP A 260 2.50 23.26 -7.85
CA ASP A 260 1.51 22.94 -8.88
C ASP A 260 1.62 23.89 -10.07
N ARG A 261 1.46 23.34 -11.29
CA ARG A 261 1.45 24.15 -12.52
C ARG A 261 0.39 25.25 -12.48
N TYR A 262 -0.76 24.94 -11.91
CA TYR A 262 -1.86 25.88 -11.72
C TYR A 262 -2.17 25.94 -10.25
N PHE A 263 -2.15 27.13 -9.69
CA PHE A 263 -2.55 27.35 -8.31
C PHE A 263 -4.01 26.88 -8.12
N SER A 264 -4.23 26.12 -7.05
CA SER A 264 -5.54 25.61 -6.67
C SER A 264 -5.73 25.80 -5.17
N TYR A 265 -6.90 26.30 -4.79
CA TYR A 265 -7.32 26.35 -3.39
C TYR A 265 -7.79 24.97 -2.88
N ALA A 266 -7.68 23.91 -3.66
CA ALA A 266 -8.04 22.57 -3.23
C ALA A 266 -6.98 22.01 -2.26
N PRO A 267 -7.37 21.36 -1.15
CA PRO A 267 -6.42 20.64 -0.33
C PRO A 267 -5.92 19.38 -1.05
N ARG A 268 -4.63 19.09 -0.94
CA ARG A 268 -3.98 17.89 -1.49
C ARG A 268 -4.20 16.68 -0.57
N VAL A 269 -5.36 16.04 -0.67
CA VAL A 269 -5.77 14.94 0.24
C VAL A 269 -5.94 13.57 -0.42
N SER A 270 -5.82 13.48 -1.75
CA SER A 270 -6.08 12.21 -2.45
C SER A 270 -4.96 11.19 -2.22
N VAL A 271 -5.29 10.07 -1.59
CA VAL A 271 -4.38 8.94 -1.39
C VAL A 271 -4.52 7.96 -2.56
N PRO A 272 -3.42 7.49 -3.20
CA PRO A 272 -2.02 7.81 -2.92
C PRO A 272 -1.44 8.98 -3.73
N SER A 273 -2.19 9.50 -4.71
CA SER A 273 -1.64 10.37 -5.76
C SER A 273 -1.08 11.71 -5.29
N SER A 274 -1.68 12.33 -4.28
CA SER A 274 -1.24 13.61 -3.72
C SER A 274 -0.31 13.45 -2.52
N THR A 275 -0.25 12.26 -1.93
CA THR A 275 0.48 11.96 -0.68
C THR A 275 1.61 10.97 -0.92
N LYS A 276 2.17 10.92 -2.12
CA LYS A 276 3.11 9.87 -2.54
C LYS A 276 4.29 9.68 -1.60
N TYR A 277 4.87 10.77 -1.10
CA TYR A 277 5.98 10.73 -0.14
C TYR A 277 5.66 9.96 1.17
N HIS A 278 4.40 10.01 1.62
CA HIS A 278 3.91 9.19 2.73
C HIS A 278 3.47 7.80 2.28
N SER A 279 2.63 7.74 1.24
CA SER A 279 1.99 6.50 0.78
C SER A 279 2.98 5.45 0.28
N TYR A 280 4.09 5.88 -0.33
CA TYR A 280 5.13 5.00 -0.85
C TYR A 280 6.41 4.99 0.01
N ALA A 281 6.33 5.51 1.23
CA ALA A 281 7.35 5.39 2.25
C ALA A 281 8.70 6.11 2.04
N PHE A 282 8.75 7.13 1.18
CA PHE A 282 9.95 7.97 1.04
C PHE A 282 10.35 8.63 2.36
N ILE A 283 9.40 9.25 3.07
CA ILE A 283 9.66 9.97 4.33
C ILE A 283 10.12 9.00 5.42
N TYR A 284 9.56 7.80 5.46
CA TYR A 284 9.98 6.77 6.42
C TYR A 284 11.42 6.32 6.17
N LEU A 285 11.79 6.11 4.89
CA LEU A 285 13.16 5.76 4.52
C LEU A 285 14.14 6.90 4.84
N GLN A 286 13.77 8.14 4.53
CA GLN A 286 14.58 9.32 4.84
C GLN A 286 14.82 9.43 6.36
N ASN A 287 13.77 9.36 7.17
CA ASN A 287 13.87 9.42 8.62
C ASN A 287 14.71 8.27 9.20
N ALA A 288 14.61 7.06 8.63
CA ALA A 288 15.42 5.92 9.05
C ALA A 288 16.92 6.15 8.78
N ILE A 289 17.28 6.65 7.60
CA ILE A 289 18.67 6.97 7.23
C ILE A 289 19.23 8.09 8.09
N GLU A 290 18.51 9.21 8.21
CA GLU A 290 18.95 10.38 8.98
C GLU A 290 19.18 10.01 10.44
N ARG A 291 18.29 9.21 11.03
CA ARG A 291 18.46 8.75 12.40
C ARG A 291 19.65 7.81 12.57
N ALA A 292 19.90 6.90 11.62
CA ALA A 292 21.09 6.05 11.67
C ALA A 292 22.38 6.88 11.63
N ILE A 293 22.43 7.92 10.80
CA ILE A 293 23.54 8.87 10.74
C ILE A 293 23.71 9.60 12.09
N ILE A 294 22.63 10.13 12.66
CA ILE A 294 22.67 10.84 13.95
C ILE A 294 23.15 9.90 15.06
N ASN A 295 22.67 8.65 15.10
CA ASN A 295 23.10 7.66 16.09
C ASN A 295 24.62 7.40 16.00
N ILE A 296 25.15 7.25 14.78
CA ILE A 296 26.58 7.00 14.56
C ILE A 296 27.42 8.23 14.92
N HIS A 297 26.98 9.44 14.56
CA HIS A 297 27.70 10.66 14.86
C HIS A 297 27.70 11.02 16.35
N THR A 298 26.59 10.75 17.05
CA THR A 298 26.44 11.13 18.47
C THR A 298 26.83 10.00 19.43
N GLY A 299 26.91 8.76 18.97
CA GLY A 299 27.13 7.57 19.80
C GLY A 299 25.96 7.28 20.76
N ARG A 300 24.79 7.88 20.54
CA ARG A 300 23.60 7.74 21.39
C ARG A 300 22.42 7.23 20.57
N THR A 301 21.56 6.44 21.19
CA THR A 301 20.30 6.02 20.57
C THR A 301 19.29 7.16 20.61
N VAL A 302 18.97 7.74 19.45
CA VAL A 302 17.87 8.70 19.33
C VAL A 302 16.55 7.94 19.51
N PRO A 303 15.58 8.39 20.33
CA PRO A 303 14.28 7.71 20.48
C PRO A 303 13.38 7.86 19.23
N TYR A 304 12.41 6.96 19.07
CA TYR A 304 11.36 7.08 18.04
C TYR A 304 10.38 8.20 18.46
N GLY A 305 10.09 9.18 17.61
CA GLY A 305 9.20 10.27 18.02
C GLY A 305 8.83 11.35 17.00
N VAL A 306 9.28 11.27 15.75
CA VAL A 306 8.88 12.26 14.72
C VAL A 306 7.50 11.89 14.19
N GLN A 307 6.52 12.75 14.45
CA GLN A 307 5.18 12.64 13.90
C GLN A 307 4.97 13.75 12.88
N THR A 308 4.43 13.40 11.71
CA THR A 308 4.07 14.34 10.66
C THR A 308 2.56 14.54 10.65
N GLN A 309 2.10 15.78 10.77
CA GLN A 309 0.69 16.13 10.66
C GLN A 309 0.50 17.13 9.53
N GLN A 310 -0.46 16.86 8.63
CA GLN A 310 -0.88 17.84 7.63
C GLN A 310 -1.60 19.00 8.32
N MET A 311 -1.32 20.23 7.89
CA MET A 311 -2.06 21.39 8.38
C MET A 311 -3.55 21.24 8.02
N PRO A 312 -4.48 21.50 8.96
CA PRO A 312 -5.90 21.44 8.66
C PRO A 312 -6.24 22.52 7.63
N TYR A 313 -6.99 22.12 6.60
CA TYR A 313 -7.44 23.02 5.56
C TYR A 313 -8.88 23.47 5.83
N PRO A 314 -9.25 24.74 5.59
CA PRO A 314 -10.63 25.18 5.72
C PRO A 314 -11.55 24.40 4.77
N CYS A 315 -12.85 24.41 5.07
CA CYS A 315 -13.81 23.77 4.19
C CYS A 315 -13.75 24.36 2.79
N TRP A 316 -13.55 23.48 1.82
CA TRP A 316 -13.40 23.84 0.42
C TRP A 316 -14.36 23.03 -0.44
N ILE A 317 -15.08 23.73 -1.32
CA ILE A 317 -16.03 23.14 -2.25
C ILE A 317 -15.40 23.14 -3.64
N ASN A 318 -15.32 21.96 -4.26
CA ASN A 318 -14.80 21.81 -5.61
C ASN A 318 -15.89 22.03 -6.68
N ASP A 319 -16.24 23.29 -6.94
CA ASP A 319 -17.16 23.59 -8.04
C ASP A 319 -16.39 23.71 -9.37
N LYS A 320 -16.30 22.57 -10.08
CA LYS A 320 -15.66 22.50 -11.40
C LYS A 320 -16.38 23.36 -12.43
N PHE A 321 -17.69 23.51 -12.32
CA PHE A 321 -18.50 24.26 -13.26
C PHE A 321 -18.26 25.75 -13.10
N VAL A 322 -18.36 26.28 -11.88
CA VAL A 322 -18.08 27.69 -11.58
C VAL A 322 -16.66 28.06 -11.96
N ASN A 323 -15.67 27.21 -11.65
CA ASN A 323 -14.28 27.46 -12.03
C ASN A 323 -14.05 27.43 -13.56
N SER A 324 -14.84 26.66 -14.31
CA SER A 324 -14.74 26.60 -15.77
C SER A 324 -15.44 27.80 -16.41
N ILE A 325 -16.65 28.13 -15.97
CA ILE A 325 -17.42 29.26 -16.50
C ILE A 325 -16.77 30.59 -16.14
N SER A 326 -16.26 30.78 -14.92
CA SER A 326 -15.64 32.04 -14.52
C SER A 326 -14.48 32.44 -15.45
N ARG A 327 -13.76 31.46 -16.00
CA ARG A 327 -12.68 31.67 -16.96
C ARG A 327 -13.17 31.95 -18.38
N MET A 328 -14.34 31.44 -18.76
CA MET A 328 -14.93 31.60 -20.10
C MET A 328 -15.89 32.80 -20.19
N LEU A 329 -16.34 33.34 -19.05
CA LEU A 329 -17.37 34.37 -18.99
C LEU A 329 -17.02 35.64 -19.80
N PRO A 330 -15.80 36.19 -19.76
CA PRO A 330 -15.45 37.33 -20.60
C PRO A 330 -15.58 37.04 -22.11
N LEU A 331 -15.20 35.83 -22.54
CA LEU A 331 -15.30 35.43 -23.93
C LEU A 331 -16.76 35.31 -24.39
N LEU A 332 -17.63 34.73 -23.55
CA LEU A 332 -19.06 34.64 -23.84
C LEU A 332 -19.74 36.02 -23.86
N MET A 333 -19.33 36.92 -22.96
CA MET A 333 -19.84 38.30 -22.96
C MET A 333 -19.45 39.04 -24.24
N VAL A 334 -18.19 38.95 -24.67
CA VAL A 334 -17.72 39.57 -25.92
C VAL A 334 -18.43 38.97 -27.14
N LEU A 335 -18.60 37.64 -27.17
CA LEU A 335 -19.31 36.96 -28.26
C LEU A 335 -20.77 37.42 -28.38
N SER A 336 -21.43 37.72 -27.26
CA SER A 336 -22.82 38.22 -27.30
C SER A 336 -22.93 39.65 -27.85
N TRP A 337 -21.91 40.48 -27.65
CA TRP A 337 -21.89 41.89 -28.08
C TRP A 337 -21.28 42.10 -29.46
N ILE A 338 -20.62 41.11 -30.04
CA ILE A 338 -19.99 41.27 -31.35
C ILE A 338 -21.03 41.60 -32.44
N PHE A 339 -22.22 41.00 -32.37
CA PHE A 339 -23.29 41.25 -33.32
C PHE A 339 -23.89 42.65 -33.18
N THR A 340 -24.13 43.09 -31.94
CA THR A 340 -24.69 44.43 -31.69
C THR A 340 -23.72 45.54 -32.10
N VAL A 341 -22.42 45.36 -31.85
CA VAL A 341 -21.40 46.30 -32.32
C VAL A 341 -21.28 46.27 -33.85
N SER A 342 -21.32 45.09 -34.47
CA SER A 342 -21.21 44.96 -35.93
C SER A 342 -22.40 45.55 -36.70
N MET A 343 -23.59 45.64 -36.09
CA MET A 343 -24.76 46.28 -36.72
C MET A 343 -24.80 47.80 -36.55
N ASN A 344 -24.07 48.35 -35.56
CA ASN A 344 -24.04 49.78 -35.27
C ASN A 344 -22.86 50.53 -35.94
N VAL A 345 -22.04 49.82 -36.72
CA VAL A 345 -21.03 50.35 -37.63
C VAL A 345 -21.55 50.17 -39.05
#